data_AF-A0A257NDF0-F1
#
_entry.id   AF-A0A257NDF0-F1
#
_cell.length_a   1.000
_cell.length_b   1.000
_cell.length_c   1.000
_cell.angle_alpha   90.00
_cell.angle_beta   90.00
_cell.angle_gamma   90.00
#
_symmetry.space_group_name_H-M   'P 1'
#
loop_
_entity.id
_entity.type
_entity.pdbx_description
1 polymer ?
#
loop_
_entity_poly.entity_id
_entity_poly.type
_entity_poly.pdbx_seq_one_letter_code
_entity_poly.pdbx_strand_id
1 'polypeptide(L)'
;MRFSLKPVFINTAFIALFLCSAPVSAASFEYLYVEANEGNSSGGHSAIQFGDETYHYQHHDSGLIRLLRQDKPEFYFLYRFLQNRRIHLSHIEVSDETFNMLKEHFKLQFLAQDQQFKQLNDLHKDRVLLRRLLYKLSADDAFLDADFSVVLQLKGAGLFYAEQELDSQKKDENIRNVKGVQSQFAEENRATLWSRLSDASPETNHNRY
;
A
#
# COMPACT_ATOMS: atom_id res chain seq x y z
N MET A 1 -33.57 -88.49 0.11
CA MET A 1 -32.36 -87.65 0.32
C MET A 1 -32.20 -86.72 -0.89
N ARG A 2 -32.49 -85.43 -0.74
CA ARG A 2 -32.01 -84.38 -1.66
C ARG A 2 -31.62 -83.17 -0.82
N PHE A 3 -30.34 -82.82 -0.91
CA PHE A 3 -29.66 -81.82 -0.10
C PHE A 3 -30.02 -80.40 -0.55
N SER A 4 -30.23 -79.54 0.44
CA SER A 4 -30.37 -78.08 0.34
C SER A 4 -28.97 -77.44 0.37
N LEU A 5 -28.69 -76.48 -0.53
CA LEU A 5 -27.52 -75.60 -0.45
C LEU A 5 -27.85 -74.16 -0.91
N LYS A 6 -28.14 -73.34 0.11
CA LYS A 6 -27.80 -71.93 0.43
C LYS A 6 -27.68 -70.84 -0.66
N PRO A 7 -28.30 -69.66 -0.44
CA PRO A 7 -27.88 -68.39 -1.04
C PRO A 7 -26.92 -67.64 -0.10
N VAL A 8 -25.64 -67.52 -0.46
CA VAL A 8 -24.67 -66.64 0.25
C VAL A 8 -23.73 -66.01 -0.78
N PHE A 9 -24.21 -65.10 -1.62
CA PHE A 9 -23.33 -64.31 -2.49
C PHE A 9 -23.75 -62.85 -2.71
N ILE A 10 -24.74 -62.34 -1.98
CA ILE A 10 -25.27 -60.97 -2.24
C ILE A 10 -24.65 -59.89 -1.32
N ASN A 11 -23.93 -60.26 -0.25
CA ASN A 11 -23.49 -59.30 0.77
C ASN A 11 -22.09 -58.67 0.62
N THR A 12 -21.28 -59.05 -0.38
CA THR A 12 -19.91 -58.49 -0.51
C THR A 12 -19.82 -57.22 -1.36
N ALA A 13 -20.82 -56.91 -2.19
CA ALA A 13 -20.78 -55.72 -3.06
C ALA A 13 -21.12 -54.40 -2.32
N PHE A 14 -21.83 -54.45 -1.19
CA PHE A 14 -22.22 -53.25 -0.45
C PHE A 14 -21.10 -52.63 0.41
N ILE A 15 -20.08 -53.40 0.77
CA ILE A 15 -18.98 -52.92 1.64
C ILE A 15 -17.92 -52.16 0.83
N ALA A 16 -17.74 -52.47 -0.46
CA ALA A 16 -16.77 -51.79 -1.31
C ALA A 16 -17.20 -50.36 -1.71
N LEU A 17 -18.48 -50.01 -1.62
CA LEU A 17 -18.99 -48.70 -2.02
C LEU A 17 -18.78 -47.61 -0.95
N PHE A 18 -18.47 -47.98 0.29
CA PHE A 18 -18.25 -47.03 1.40
C PHE A 18 -16.82 -46.48 1.48
N LEU A 19 -15.87 -47.01 0.72
CA LEU A 19 -14.44 -46.63 0.82
C LEU A 19 -14.01 -45.51 -0.15
N CYS A 20 -14.91 -44.99 -0.97
CA CYS A 20 -14.62 -43.91 -1.94
C CYS A 20 -15.23 -42.56 -1.54
N SER A 21 -15.37 -42.29 -0.24
CA SER A 21 -15.66 -40.93 0.24
C SER A 21 -14.34 -40.17 0.27
N ALA A 22 -13.98 -39.54 -0.86
CA ALA A 22 -12.91 -38.55 -0.84
C ALA A 22 -13.33 -37.41 0.12
N PRO A 23 -12.44 -36.93 0.99
CA PRO A 23 -12.77 -35.78 1.82
C PRO A 23 -13.09 -34.62 0.89
N VAL A 24 -14.33 -34.15 0.92
CA VAL A 24 -14.67 -32.81 0.41
C VAL A 24 -13.92 -31.85 1.32
N SER A 25 -12.77 -31.37 0.84
CA SER A 25 -12.09 -30.22 1.41
C SER A 25 -12.83 -28.98 0.91
N ALA A 26 -13.37 -28.23 1.85
CA ALA A 26 -13.92 -26.91 1.58
C ALA A 26 -12.80 -25.89 1.83
N ALA A 27 -12.39 -25.20 0.77
CA ALA A 27 -11.57 -24.00 0.89
C ALA A 27 -12.48 -22.81 1.19
N SER A 28 -11.93 -21.76 1.79
CA SER A 28 -12.72 -20.56 2.10
C SER A 28 -11.93 -19.29 1.90
N PHE A 29 -12.68 -18.24 1.53
CA PHE A 29 -12.17 -16.88 1.40
C PHE A 29 -13.09 -15.91 2.15
N GLU A 30 -12.59 -14.71 2.40
CA GLU A 30 -13.35 -13.68 3.10
C GLU A 30 -13.82 -12.60 2.12
N TYR A 31 -15.11 -12.29 2.14
CA TYR A 31 -15.62 -11.06 1.55
C TYR A 31 -15.70 -9.98 2.63
N LEU A 32 -15.02 -8.87 2.40
CA LEU A 32 -14.89 -7.78 3.35
C LEU A 32 -15.70 -6.58 2.85
N TYR A 33 -16.51 -6.00 3.74
CA TYR A 33 -17.18 -4.72 3.52
C TYR A 33 -16.76 -3.72 4.59
N VAL A 34 -16.16 -2.62 4.17
CA VAL A 34 -15.73 -1.51 5.03
C VAL A 34 -16.79 -0.42 4.98
N GLU A 35 -17.32 -0.04 6.13
CA GLU A 35 -18.38 0.99 6.25
C GLU A 35 -17.97 2.31 5.61
N ALA A 36 -18.93 3.05 5.07
CA ALA A 36 -18.70 4.39 4.52
C ALA A 36 -18.13 5.36 5.57
N ASN A 37 -17.44 6.41 5.12
CA ASN A 37 -17.12 7.55 5.95
C ASN A 37 -17.37 8.87 5.21
N GLU A 38 -17.73 9.91 5.96
CA GLU A 38 -17.80 11.27 5.44
C GLU A 38 -16.37 11.79 5.32
N GLY A 39 -15.79 11.69 4.12
CA GLY A 39 -14.44 12.17 3.85
C GLY A 39 -13.82 11.51 2.62
N ASN A 40 -13.69 10.18 2.62
CA ASN A 40 -12.99 9.45 1.57
C ASN A 40 -13.87 8.47 0.78
N SER A 41 -14.94 7.92 1.36
CA SER A 41 -15.87 7.07 0.62
C SER A 41 -17.28 7.07 1.21
N SER A 42 -18.20 7.75 0.54
CA SER A 42 -19.62 7.80 0.92
C SER A 42 -20.37 6.49 0.67
N GLY A 43 -19.82 5.58 -0.15
CA GLY A 43 -20.46 4.29 -0.49
C GLY A 43 -19.93 3.07 0.28
N GLY A 44 -18.87 3.24 1.07
CA GLY A 44 -18.13 2.12 1.67
C GLY A 44 -17.02 1.59 0.76
N HIS A 45 -16.49 0.42 1.06
CA HIS A 45 -15.41 -0.19 0.28
C HIS A 45 -15.45 -1.71 0.41
N SER A 46 -15.31 -2.44 -0.68
CA SER A 46 -15.35 -3.90 -0.67
C SER A 46 -14.00 -4.48 -1.06
N ALA A 47 -13.66 -5.61 -0.42
CA ALA A 47 -12.45 -6.36 -0.71
C ALA A 47 -12.72 -7.87 -0.64
N ILE A 48 -11.87 -8.64 -1.31
CA ILE A 48 -11.84 -10.10 -1.22
C ILE A 48 -10.48 -10.53 -0.66
N GLN A 49 -10.46 -11.43 0.30
CA GLN A 49 -9.23 -11.88 0.96
C GLN A 49 -9.05 -13.39 0.81
N PHE A 50 -7.88 -13.78 0.30
CA PHE A 50 -7.43 -15.16 0.13
C PHE A 50 -6.22 -15.39 1.05
N GLY A 51 -6.47 -15.88 2.27
CA GLY A 51 -5.41 -16.02 3.28
C GLY A 51 -4.85 -14.66 3.69
N ASP A 52 -3.57 -14.43 3.40
CA ASP A 52 -2.87 -13.19 3.74
C ASP A 52 -2.96 -12.10 2.66
N GLU A 53 -3.46 -12.43 1.47
CA GLU A 53 -3.59 -11.47 0.36
C GLU A 53 -5.01 -10.91 0.30
N THR A 54 -5.14 -9.58 0.31
CA THR A 54 -6.42 -8.87 0.17
C THR A 54 -6.44 -8.06 -1.12
N TYR A 55 -7.44 -8.30 -1.96
CA TYR A 55 -7.64 -7.64 -3.25
C TYR A 55 -8.84 -6.70 -3.18
N HIS A 56 -8.69 -5.47 -3.66
CA HIS A 56 -9.75 -4.48 -3.67
C HIS A 56 -9.58 -3.44 -4.76
N TYR A 57 -10.70 -2.91 -5.26
CA TYR A 57 -10.69 -1.83 -6.24
C TYR A 57 -10.70 -0.48 -5.53
N GLN A 58 -9.74 0.39 -5.84
CA GLN A 58 -9.64 1.72 -5.25
C GLN A 58 -9.48 2.79 -6.34
N HIS A 59 -10.05 3.97 -6.09
CA HIS A 59 -9.76 5.16 -6.87
C HIS A 59 -8.29 5.56 -6.70
N HIS A 60 -7.61 5.71 -7.82
CA HIS A 60 -6.26 6.25 -7.90
C HIS A 60 -6.34 7.75 -8.25
N ASP A 61 -5.34 8.54 -7.86
CA ASP A 61 -5.30 10.00 -8.06
C ASP A 61 -5.44 10.43 -9.54
N SER A 62 -5.15 9.52 -10.46
CA SER A 62 -5.38 9.69 -11.90
C SER A 62 -6.85 9.64 -12.33
N GLY A 63 -7.79 9.48 -11.39
CA GLY A 63 -9.23 9.30 -11.65
C GLY A 63 -9.62 7.90 -12.11
N LEU A 64 -8.69 6.94 -12.11
CA LEU A 64 -8.93 5.56 -12.56
C LEU A 64 -9.17 4.64 -11.36
N ILE A 65 -10.01 3.63 -11.55
CA ILE A 65 -10.20 2.56 -10.57
C ILE A 65 -9.15 1.49 -10.83
N ARG A 66 -8.37 1.13 -9.81
CA ARG A 66 -7.31 0.14 -9.88
C ARG A 66 -7.55 -0.99 -8.89
N LEU A 67 -7.23 -2.21 -9.31
CA LEU A 67 -7.13 -3.36 -8.44
C LEU A 67 -5.81 -3.26 -7.67
N LEU A 68 -5.92 -3.21 -6.35
CA LEU A 68 -4.79 -3.26 -5.44
C LEU A 68 -4.73 -4.63 -4.77
N ARG A 69 -3.51 -5.08 -4.50
CA ARG A 69 -3.22 -6.20 -3.61
C ARG A 69 -2.50 -5.66 -2.39
N GLN A 70 -3.04 -5.93 -1.21
CA GLN A 70 -2.46 -5.53 0.07
C GLN A 70 -2.35 -6.75 0.98
N ASP A 71 -1.34 -6.73 1.87
CA ASP A 71 -1.24 -7.73 2.92
C ASP A 71 -2.38 -7.52 3.94
N LYS A 72 -2.93 -8.62 4.46
CA LYS A 72 -4.03 -8.61 5.43
C LYS A 72 -3.76 -7.67 6.62
N PRO A 73 -2.60 -7.71 7.30
CA PRO A 73 -2.35 -6.82 8.43
C PRO A 73 -2.35 -5.34 8.01
N GLU A 74 -1.79 -5.03 6.85
CA GLU A 74 -1.73 -3.66 6.31
C GLU A 74 -3.14 -3.15 5.98
N PHE A 75 -3.96 -3.97 5.30
CA PHE A 75 -5.34 -3.62 4.97
C PHE A 75 -6.16 -3.30 6.23
N TYR A 76 -6.09 -4.17 7.24
CA TYR A 76 -6.80 -3.95 8.51
C TYR A 76 -6.25 -2.74 9.26
N PHE A 77 -4.93 -2.52 9.26
CA PHE A 77 -4.33 -1.34 9.86
C PHE A 77 -4.86 -0.05 9.23
N LEU A 78 -4.81 0.03 7.90
CA LEU A 78 -5.24 1.20 7.14
C LEU A 78 -6.73 1.51 7.36
N TYR A 79 -7.61 0.53 7.16
CA TYR A 79 -9.05 0.80 7.20
C TYR A 79 -9.60 0.85 8.62
N ARG A 80 -9.16 -0.04 9.51
CA ARG A 80 -9.72 -0.12 10.87
C ARG A 80 -9.11 0.89 11.83
N PHE A 81 -7.80 1.11 11.78
CA PHE A 81 -7.11 1.94 12.76
C PHE A 81 -6.85 3.35 12.24
N LEU A 82 -6.28 3.50 11.05
CA LEU A 82 -6.00 4.85 10.51
C LEU A 82 -7.27 5.57 10.09
N GLN A 83 -8.21 4.86 9.44
CA GLN A 83 -9.46 5.47 8.98
C GLN A 83 -10.61 5.34 10.00
N ASN A 84 -10.42 4.58 11.09
CA ASN A 84 -11.45 4.29 12.09
C ASN A 84 -12.77 3.77 11.48
N ARG A 85 -12.68 2.89 10.47
CA ARG A 85 -13.85 2.32 9.77
C ARG A 85 -14.09 0.89 10.23
N ARG A 86 -15.34 0.55 10.50
CA ARG A 86 -15.71 -0.84 10.82
C ARG A 86 -15.59 -1.68 9.55
N ILE A 87 -15.03 -2.88 9.71
CA ILE A 87 -14.92 -3.90 8.66
C ILE A 87 -15.86 -5.05 9.04
N HIS A 88 -16.80 -5.35 8.16
CA HIS A 88 -17.67 -6.51 8.19
C HIS A 88 -17.06 -7.61 7.34
N LEU A 89 -17.11 -8.84 7.80
CA LEU A 89 -16.49 -9.99 7.14
C LEU A 89 -17.53 -11.10 6.96
N SER A 90 -17.60 -11.63 5.74
CA SER A 90 -18.41 -12.78 5.39
C SER A 90 -17.48 -13.92 4.96
N HIS A 91 -17.52 -15.00 5.74
CA HIS A 91 -16.79 -16.23 5.45
C HIS A 91 -17.54 -17.04 4.40
N ILE A 92 -16.86 -17.39 3.29
CA ILE A 92 -17.48 -18.07 2.16
C ILE A 92 -16.71 -19.36 1.89
N GLU A 93 -17.36 -20.49 2.14
CA GLU A 93 -16.86 -21.82 1.81
C GLU A 93 -17.19 -22.17 0.35
N VAL A 94 -16.19 -22.69 -0.37
CA VAL A 94 -16.27 -23.10 -1.77
C VAL A 94 -15.45 -24.37 -2.00
N SER A 95 -15.60 -25.00 -3.17
CA SER A 95 -14.68 -26.07 -3.58
C SER A 95 -13.25 -25.52 -3.75
N ASP A 96 -12.24 -26.37 -3.53
CA ASP A 96 -10.84 -26.02 -3.78
C ASP A 96 -10.62 -25.52 -5.23
N GLU A 97 -11.32 -26.12 -6.20
CA GLU A 97 -11.29 -25.70 -7.60
C GLU A 97 -11.77 -24.25 -7.77
N THR A 98 -12.92 -23.90 -7.17
CA THR A 98 -13.48 -22.54 -7.24
C THR A 98 -12.57 -21.55 -6.53
N PHE A 99 -12.04 -21.91 -5.35
CA PHE A 99 -11.10 -21.07 -4.61
C PHE A 99 -9.86 -20.74 -5.45
N ASN A 100 -9.23 -21.76 -6.04
CA ASN A 100 -8.04 -21.58 -6.87
C ASN A 100 -8.33 -20.78 -8.14
N MET A 101 -9.48 -21.02 -8.79
CA MET A 101 -9.92 -20.24 -9.94
C MET A 101 -10.07 -18.75 -9.59
N LEU A 102 -10.74 -18.43 -8.48
CA LEU A 102 -10.94 -17.05 -8.05
C LEU A 102 -9.60 -16.38 -7.67
N LYS A 103 -8.77 -17.07 -6.87
CA LYS A 103 -7.47 -16.55 -6.46
C LYS A 103 -6.58 -16.24 -7.66
N GLU A 104 -6.46 -17.17 -8.59
CA GLU A 104 -5.64 -16.95 -9.80
C GLU A 104 -6.24 -15.86 -10.69
N HIS A 105 -7.57 -15.75 -10.80
CA HIS A 105 -8.19 -14.65 -11.54
C HIS A 105 -7.77 -13.27 -11.00
N PHE A 106 -7.90 -13.04 -9.69
CA PHE A 106 -7.52 -11.77 -9.07
C PHE A 106 -6.02 -11.48 -9.18
N LYS A 107 -5.19 -12.51 -8.99
CA LYS A 107 -3.74 -12.41 -9.14
C LYS A 107 -3.33 -12.04 -10.56
N LEU A 108 -3.87 -12.72 -11.57
CA LEU A 108 -3.55 -12.44 -12.98
C LEU A 108 -4.03 -11.04 -13.38
N GLN A 109 -5.24 -10.65 -12.97
CA GLN A 109 -5.75 -9.30 -13.24
C GLN A 109 -4.88 -8.21 -12.60
N PHE A 110 -4.46 -8.41 -11.35
CA PHE A 110 -3.56 -7.49 -10.66
C PHE A 110 -2.24 -7.34 -11.41
N LEU A 111 -1.60 -8.45 -11.80
CA LEU A 111 -0.33 -8.44 -12.52
C LEU A 111 -0.46 -7.79 -13.91
N ALA A 112 -1.53 -8.09 -14.65
CA ALA A 112 -1.79 -7.50 -15.95
C ALA A 112 -1.98 -5.98 -15.84
N GLN A 113 -2.78 -5.53 -14.87
CA GLN A 113 -3.02 -4.12 -14.65
C GLN A 113 -1.75 -3.38 -14.19
N ASP A 114 -0.97 -3.96 -13.29
CA ASP A 114 0.30 -3.39 -12.84
C ASP A 114 1.30 -3.22 -14.00
N GLN A 115 1.40 -4.21 -14.89
CA GLN A 115 2.22 -4.11 -16.10
C GLN A 115 1.75 -2.98 -17.02
N GLN A 116 0.44 -2.88 -17.29
CA GLN A 116 -0.13 -1.85 -18.15
C GLN A 116 0.15 -0.44 -17.60
N PHE A 117 -0.01 -0.23 -16.30
CA PHE A 117 0.26 1.08 -15.70
C PHE A 117 1.75 1.42 -15.66
N LYS A 118 2.63 0.43 -15.48
CA LYS A 118 4.08 0.64 -15.65
C LYS A 118 4.41 1.12 -17.05
N GLN A 119 3.87 0.46 -18.09
CA GLN A 119 4.06 0.87 -19.47
C GLN A 119 3.52 2.28 -19.75
N LEU A 120 2.32 2.60 -19.24
CA LEU A 120 1.76 3.95 -19.39
C LEU A 120 2.62 5.03 -18.72
N ASN A 121 3.16 4.74 -17.54
CA ASN A 121 4.05 5.65 -16.83
C ASN A 121 5.37 5.86 -17.60
N ASP A 122 5.92 4.81 -18.20
CA ASP A 122 7.16 4.91 -18.97
C ASP A 122 6.94 5.70 -20.28
N LEU A 123 5.84 5.46 -20.99
CA LEU A 123 5.43 6.28 -22.14
C LEU A 123 5.22 7.75 -21.76
N HIS A 124 4.64 8.01 -20.58
CA HIS A 124 4.47 9.38 -20.08
C HIS A 124 5.84 10.06 -19.86
N LYS A 125 6.80 9.37 -19.23
CA LYS A 125 8.16 9.89 -19.02
C LYS A 125 8.86 10.16 -20.34
N ASP A 126 8.76 9.25 -21.31
CA ASP A 126 9.35 9.41 -22.64
C ASP A 126 8.78 10.64 -23.35
N ARG A 127 7.46 10.83 -23.29
CA ARG A 127 6.80 12.02 -23.83
C ARG A 127 7.32 13.31 -23.18
N VAL A 128 7.47 13.32 -21.86
CA VAL A 128 7.99 14.49 -21.11
C VAL A 128 9.44 14.76 -21.50
N LEU A 129 10.28 13.73 -21.63
CA LEU A 129 11.67 13.85 -22.07
C LEU A 129 11.75 14.42 -23.50
N LEU A 130 11.01 13.85 -24.45
CA LEU A 130 10.99 14.31 -25.84
C LEU A 130 10.53 15.76 -25.94
N ARG A 131 9.48 16.15 -25.21
CA ARG A 131 9.03 17.55 -25.13
C ARG A 131 10.12 18.47 -24.62
N ARG A 132 10.87 18.06 -23.59
CA ARG A 132 11.97 18.86 -23.04
C ARG A 132 13.16 18.98 -24.00
N LEU A 133 13.51 17.90 -24.71
CA LEU A 133 14.56 17.93 -25.72
C LEU A 133 14.18 18.83 -26.89
N LEU A 134 12.96 18.68 -27.42
CA LEU A 134 12.42 19.56 -28.45
C LEU A 134 12.40 21.01 -27.97
N TYR A 135 11.92 21.29 -26.76
CA TYR A 135 11.95 22.64 -26.19
C TYR A 135 13.37 23.21 -26.10
N LYS A 136 14.38 22.43 -25.68
CA LYS A 136 15.79 22.88 -25.66
C LYS A 136 16.33 23.18 -27.06
N LEU A 137 15.90 22.42 -28.07
CA LEU A 137 16.22 22.65 -29.49
C LEU A 137 15.46 23.85 -30.08
N SER A 138 14.28 24.17 -29.54
CA SER A 138 13.39 25.25 -29.99
C SER A 138 13.45 26.53 -29.14
N ALA A 139 14.20 26.54 -28.04
CA ALA A 139 14.38 27.68 -27.13
C ALA A 139 15.26 28.79 -27.74
N ASP A 140 14.89 29.17 -28.95
CA ASP A 140 14.98 30.54 -29.47
C ASP A 140 13.59 31.22 -29.45
N ASP A 141 12.49 30.59 -29.01
CA ASP A 141 11.23 31.33 -28.84
C ASP A 141 10.26 30.82 -27.75
N ALA A 142 9.68 31.80 -27.07
CA ALA A 142 8.89 31.69 -25.85
C ALA A 142 7.51 31.06 -26.07
N PHE A 143 7.29 29.86 -25.50
CA PHE A 143 5.93 29.33 -25.29
C PHE A 143 5.87 28.69 -23.91
N LEU A 144 5.29 29.42 -22.95
CA LEU A 144 5.14 28.97 -21.56
C LEU A 144 3.78 28.31 -21.37
N ASP A 145 3.78 27.16 -20.69
CA ASP A 145 2.66 26.81 -19.81
C ASP A 145 3.21 26.20 -18.51
N ALA A 146 2.56 26.47 -17.38
CA ALA A 146 3.12 26.34 -16.02
C ALA A 146 3.32 24.90 -15.50
N ASP A 147 3.24 23.88 -16.35
CA ASP A 147 3.20 22.46 -15.98
C ASP A 147 4.61 21.79 -15.99
N PHE A 148 5.67 22.55 -16.31
CA PHE A 148 7.02 22.03 -16.62
C PHE A 148 7.94 21.79 -15.40
N SER A 149 7.44 21.91 -14.17
CA SER A 149 8.28 21.82 -12.96
C SER A 149 8.63 20.39 -12.51
N VAL A 150 8.29 19.36 -13.29
CA VAL A 150 8.62 17.97 -12.94
C VAL A 150 10.10 17.71 -13.23
N VAL A 151 10.90 17.76 -12.17
CA VAL A 151 12.29 17.29 -12.14
C VAL A 151 12.34 15.83 -12.60
N LEU A 152 12.74 15.63 -13.86
CA LEU A 152 12.99 14.31 -14.46
C LEU A 152 14.10 13.59 -13.68
N GLN A 153 13.74 12.72 -12.74
CA GLN A 153 14.64 11.67 -12.26
C GLN A 153 14.59 10.50 -13.24
N LEU A 154 15.51 10.47 -14.19
CA LEU A 154 15.75 9.27 -15.01
C LEU A 154 16.52 8.24 -14.17
N LYS A 155 15.96 7.04 -13.98
CA LYS A 155 16.74 5.92 -13.44
C LYS A 155 17.81 5.53 -14.47
N GLY A 156 19.08 5.70 -14.09
CA GLY A 156 20.25 5.28 -14.90
C GLY A 156 20.90 6.39 -15.73
N ALA A 157 20.31 7.60 -15.80
CA ALA A 157 21.04 8.78 -16.26
C ALA A 157 21.79 9.36 -15.05
N GLY A 158 23.13 9.34 -15.10
CA GLY A 158 23.94 9.96 -14.06
C GLY A 158 23.52 11.40 -13.79
N LEU A 159 23.68 11.83 -12.53
CA LEU A 159 23.53 13.20 -12.04
C LEU A 159 24.19 14.19 -13.03
N PHE A 160 23.39 14.85 -13.86
CA PHE A 160 23.80 16.07 -14.53
C PHE A 160 23.26 17.23 -13.71
N TYR A 161 24.05 17.70 -12.74
CA TYR A 161 23.78 18.97 -12.10
C TYR A 161 23.99 20.08 -13.12
N ALA A 162 23.04 21.02 -13.20
CA ALA A 162 23.28 22.28 -13.87
C ALA A 162 24.29 23.09 -13.03
N GLU A 163 25.25 23.77 -13.65
CA GLU A 163 26.26 24.61 -12.95
C GLU A 163 25.64 25.64 -11.98
N GLN A 164 24.37 26.02 -12.18
CA GLN A 164 23.62 26.91 -11.29
C GLN A 164 23.31 26.31 -9.90
N GLU A 165 23.25 24.97 -9.76
CA GLU A 165 23.03 24.29 -8.47
C GLU A 165 24.33 24.18 -7.65
N LEU A 166 25.49 24.16 -8.31
CA LEU A 166 26.81 24.19 -7.64
C LEU A 166 27.08 25.58 -7.01
N ASP A 167 26.67 26.66 -7.68
CA ASP A 167 26.86 28.02 -7.15
C ASP A 167 25.92 28.36 -5.99
N SER A 168 24.71 27.78 -5.98
CA SER A 168 23.75 27.95 -4.87
C SER A 168 24.15 27.14 -3.63
N GLN A 169 24.74 25.95 -3.79
CA GLN A 169 25.37 25.23 -2.67
C GLN A 169 26.59 25.96 -2.10
N LYS A 170 27.43 26.56 -2.95
CA LYS A 170 28.60 27.34 -2.52
C LYS A 170 28.19 28.61 -1.75
N LYS A 171 27.05 29.20 -2.11
CA LYS A 171 26.48 30.36 -1.41
C LYS A 171 25.88 29.98 -0.04
N ASP A 172 25.25 28.80 0.06
CA ASP A 172 24.69 28.29 1.32
C ASP A 172 25.76 27.84 2.32
N GLU A 173 26.91 27.30 1.87
CA GLU A 173 28.04 27.02 2.76
C GLU A 173 28.62 28.31 3.37
N ASN A 174 28.63 29.41 2.62
CA ASN A 174 29.12 30.70 3.10
C ASN A 174 28.14 31.33 4.13
N ILE A 175 26.83 31.12 3.97
CA ILE A 175 25.81 31.58 4.93
C ILE A 175 25.82 30.75 6.24
N ARG A 176 26.10 29.44 6.16
CA ARG A 176 26.27 28.59 7.35
C ARG A 176 27.51 28.98 8.17
N ASN A 177 28.59 29.38 7.51
CA ASN A 177 29.83 29.79 8.19
C ASN A 177 29.66 31.12 8.96
N VAL A 178 28.81 32.03 8.48
CA VAL A 178 28.50 33.29 9.19
C VAL A 178 27.58 33.05 10.40
N LYS A 179 26.65 32.08 10.35
CA LYS A 179 25.79 31.73 11.49
C LYS A 179 26.50 30.90 12.56
N GLY A 180 27.53 30.13 12.23
CA GLY A 180 28.33 29.37 13.18
C GLY A 180 29.12 30.23 14.17
N VAL A 181 29.56 31.42 13.75
CA VAL A 181 30.27 32.37 14.64
C VAL A 181 29.30 33.06 15.62
N GLN A 182 28.01 33.14 15.30
CA GLN A 182 27.01 33.79 16.14
C GLN A 182 26.37 32.85 17.17
N SER A 183 26.41 31.52 16.97
CA SER A 183 25.84 30.57 17.95
C SER A 183 26.78 30.26 19.11
N GLN A 184 28.10 30.46 18.96
CA GLN A 184 29.06 30.28 20.06
C GLN A 184 28.90 31.31 21.18
N PHE A 185 28.37 32.51 20.90
CA PHE A 185 28.10 33.53 21.92
C PHE A 185 26.75 33.33 22.66
N ALA A 186 25.86 32.48 22.15
CA ALA A 186 24.52 32.26 22.72
C ALA A 186 24.45 31.07 23.70
N GLU A 187 25.39 30.12 23.61
CA GLU A 187 25.44 28.94 24.48
C GLU A 187 26.10 29.22 25.84
N GLU A 188 27.02 30.19 25.90
CA GLU A 188 27.71 30.56 27.14
C GLU A 188 26.79 31.24 28.17
N ASN A 189 25.66 31.82 27.73
CA ASN A 189 24.68 32.49 28.60
C ASN A 189 23.53 31.58 29.08
N ARG A 190 23.41 30.34 28.58
CA ARG A 190 22.35 29.40 29.02
C ARG A 190 22.80 28.48 30.15
N ALA A 191 24.10 28.25 30.29
CA ALA A 191 24.66 27.45 31.38
C ALA A 191 24.52 28.12 32.76
N THR A 192 24.52 29.46 32.82
CA THR A 192 24.38 30.24 34.05
C THR A 192 22.93 30.28 34.58
N LEU A 193 21.93 30.05 33.72
CA LEU A 193 20.51 30.19 34.06
C LEU A 193 19.87 28.91 34.65
N TRP A 194 20.43 27.74 34.36
CA TRP A 194 19.95 26.45 34.89
C TRP A 194 20.46 26.10 36.29
N SER A 195 21.51 26.78 36.79
CA SER A 195 22.00 26.58 38.17
C SER A 195 21.15 27.25 39.26
N ARG A 196 20.16 28.08 38.89
CA ARG A 196 19.31 28.84 39.83
C ARG A 196 17.87 28.31 39.97
N LEU A 197 17.50 27.24 39.25
CA LEU A 197 16.13 26.71 39.25
C LEU A 197 15.97 25.34 39.92
N SER A 198 17.04 24.78 40.50
CA SER A 198 17.02 23.46 41.15
C SER A 198 16.70 23.44 42.65
N ASP A 199 16.36 24.58 43.26
CA ASP A 199 16.12 24.71 44.73
C ASP A 199 14.63 24.89 45.15
N ALA A 200 13.66 24.54 44.30
CA ALA A 200 12.24 24.59 44.67
C ALA A 200 11.63 23.18 44.82
N SER A 201 11.56 22.69 46.05
CA SER A 201 10.89 21.44 46.47
C SER A 201 9.35 21.61 46.48
N PRO A 202 8.54 20.55 46.23
CA PRO A 202 7.10 20.69 46.06
C PRO A 202 6.31 20.50 47.37
N GLU A 203 5.49 21.49 47.73
CA GLU A 203 4.40 21.29 48.71
C GLU A 203 3.15 20.72 48.03
N THR A 204 2.66 19.64 48.62
CA THR A 204 1.37 18.99 48.39
C THR A 204 0.20 19.93 48.64
N ASN A 205 -0.84 19.91 47.79
CA ASN A 205 -2.18 20.22 48.28
C ASN A 205 -3.30 19.46 47.56
N HIS A 206 -4.08 18.75 48.38
CA HIS A 206 -5.41 18.24 48.11
C HIS A 206 -6.38 19.42 47.89
N ASN A 207 -7.27 19.34 46.89
CA ASN A 207 -8.71 19.35 47.18
C ASN A 207 -9.60 19.10 45.95
N ARG A 208 -10.75 18.50 46.29
CA ARG A 208 -12.07 18.40 45.62
C ARG A 208 -12.39 19.66 44.78
N TYR A 209 -13.01 19.56 43.61
CA TYR A 209 -14.35 19.01 43.29
C TYR A 209 -14.42 18.46 41.87
#